data_AF-A0A520WM99-F1
#
_entry.id   AF-A0A520WM99-F1
#
_cell.length_a   1.000
_cell.length_b   1.000
_cell.length_c   1.000
_cell.angle_alpha   90.00
_cell.angle_beta   90.00
_cell.angle_gamma   90.00
#
_symmetry.space_group_name_H-M   'P 1'
#
loop_
_entity.id
_entity.type
_entity.pdbx_description
1 polymer ?
#
loop_
_entity_poly.entity_id
_entity_poly.type
_entity_poly.pdbx_seq_one_letter_code
_entity_poly.pdbx_strand_id
1 'polypeptide(L)'
;MDRAIPADKRPFDYSPVSLSDLPDTPTRDRNIAAVAWDAAPDELLRLGADIKGNPEPYFKRRIFGWLVWLAGQSRGPGRYMALNPADQSEFHLFDLGPDQVPGGKGPDGEWHSSFRSWKEALRDDPRI
;
A
#
# COMPACT_ATOMS: atom_id res chain seq x y z
N MET A 1 29.96 -4.43 -1.35
CA MET A 1 28.78 -3.97 -0.59
C MET A 1 27.58 -4.25 -1.45
N ASP A 2 26.76 -5.22 -1.05
CA ASP A 2 25.64 -5.66 -1.87
C ASP A 2 24.54 -4.59 -1.87
N ARG A 3 24.20 -4.08 -3.05
CA ARG A 3 23.26 -2.95 -3.19
C ARG A 3 21.85 -3.49 -2.93
N ALA A 4 21.16 -2.94 -1.93
CA ALA A 4 19.80 -3.33 -1.63
C ALA A 4 18.92 -3.27 -2.89
N ILE A 5 18.25 -4.38 -3.21
CA ILE A 5 17.34 -4.47 -4.35
C ILE A 5 16.22 -3.44 -4.13
N PRO A 6 16.00 -2.51 -5.07
CA PRO A 6 14.87 -1.58 -5.00
C PRO A 6 13.56 -2.34 -4.85
N ALA A 7 12.61 -1.81 -4.07
CA ALA A 7 11.34 -2.49 -3.79
C ALA A 7 10.64 -2.98 -5.06
N ASP A 8 10.61 -2.14 -6.09
CA ASP A 8 9.95 -2.43 -7.37
C ASP A 8 10.67 -3.50 -8.23
N LYS A 9 11.82 -4.01 -7.78
CA LYS A 9 12.60 -5.09 -8.43
C LYS A 9 12.65 -6.38 -7.62
N ARG A 10 12.03 -6.42 -6.44
CA ARG A 10 12.01 -7.63 -5.61
C ARG A 10 11.02 -8.64 -6.20
N PRO A 11 11.32 -9.94 -6.14
CA PRO A 11 10.36 -10.97 -6.52
C PRO A 11 9.10 -10.87 -5.64
N PHE A 12 7.95 -11.14 -6.24
CA PHE A 12 6.71 -11.31 -5.51
C PHE A 12 6.71 -12.65 -4.76
N ASP A 13 6.24 -12.62 -3.53
CA ASP A 13 6.00 -13.77 -2.69
C ASP A 13 4.48 -14.00 -2.61
N TYR A 14 4.06 -15.17 -3.08
CA TYR A 14 2.67 -15.61 -3.13
C TYR A 14 2.36 -16.63 -2.03
N SER A 15 3.31 -16.88 -1.11
CA SER A 15 3.11 -17.80 0.01
C SER A 15 1.97 -17.29 0.90
N PRO A 16 0.95 -18.11 1.20
CA PRO A 16 -0.16 -17.70 2.06
C PRO A 16 0.31 -17.05 3.37
N VAL A 17 -0.28 -15.90 3.72
CA VAL A 17 0.07 -15.13 4.91
C VAL A 17 -1.20 -14.69 5.63
N SER A 18 -1.20 -14.80 6.96
CA SER A 18 -2.28 -14.27 7.78
C SER A 18 -2.02 -12.81 8.16
N LEU A 19 -3.04 -12.12 8.69
CA LEU A 19 -2.87 -10.77 9.22
C LEU A 19 -1.79 -10.69 10.31
N SER A 20 -1.67 -11.69 11.19
CA SER A 20 -0.65 -11.70 12.26
C SER A 20 0.77 -11.93 11.73
N ASP A 21 0.90 -12.55 10.55
CA ASP A 21 2.19 -12.86 9.93
C ASP A 21 2.72 -11.74 9.02
N LEU A 22 1.87 -10.75 8.70
CA LEU A 22 2.31 -9.55 7.97
C LEU A 22 3.28 -8.72 8.82
N PRO A 23 4.50 -8.45 8.32
CA PRO A 23 5.55 -7.80 9.11
C PRO A 23 5.26 -6.32 9.37
N ASP A 24 5.84 -5.77 10.44
CA ASP A 24 5.72 -4.34 10.73
C ASP A 24 6.50 -3.47 9.72
N THR A 25 7.65 -3.97 9.28
CA THR A 25 8.58 -3.26 8.39
C THR A 25 8.67 -3.91 7.01
N PRO A 26 9.06 -3.17 5.96
CA PRO A 26 9.22 -3.75 4.63
C PRO A 26 10.22 -4.91 4.62
N THR A 27 9.86 -6.00 3.97
CA THR A 27 10.76 -7.11 3.63
C THR A 27 11.87 -6.64 2.70
N ARG A 28 13.11 -7.11 2.86
CA ARG A 28 14.27 -6.61 2.08
C ARG A 28 14.46 -7.34 0.75
N ASP A 29 14.03 -8.59 0.70
CA ASP A 29 14.33 -9.61 -0.29
C ASP A 29 13.14 -9.95 -1.20
N ARG A 30 11.90 -9.75 -0.72
CA ARG A 30 10.66 -10.05 -1.46
C ARG A 30 9.59 -8.98 -1.27
N ASN A 31 8.55 -9.03 -2.09
CA ASN A 31 7.31 -8.27 -1.93
C ASN A 31 6.16 -9.24 -1.68
N ILE A 32 5.49 -9.17 -0.53
CA ILE A 32 4.31 -10.01 -0.25
C ILE A 32 3.17 -9.53 -1.14
N ALA A 33 2.68 -10.39 -2.03
CA ALA A 33 1.56 -10.08 -2.93
C ALA A 33 0.27 -9.88 -2.11
N ALA A 34 -0.63 -8.98 -2.54
CA ALA A 34 -1.93 -8.85 -1.87
C ALA A 34 -2.74 -10.15 -1.89
N VAL A 35 -2.69 -10.90 -3.00
CA VAL A 35 -3.33 -12.22 -3.12
C VAL A 35 -2.77 -13.28 -2.16
N ALA A 36 -1.59 -13.04 -1.57
CA ALA A 36 -1.02 -13.94 -0.58
C ALA A 36 -1.74 -13.82 0.78
N TRP A 37 -2.36 -12.67 1.04
CA TRP A 37 -3.18 -12.48 2.23
C TRP A 37 -4.60 -12.98 1.94
N ASP A 38 -4.99 -14.06 2.61
CA ASP A 38 -6.25 -14.77 2.42
C ASP A 38 -7.50 -13.90 2.64
N ALA A 39 -7.42 -12.96 3.57
CA ALA A 39 -8.46 -12.01 3.89
C ALA A 39 -8.29 -10.67 3.14
N ALA A 40 -7.52 -10.60 2.06
CA ALA A 40 -7.40 -9.37 1.28
C ALA A 40 -8.75 -8.98 0.65
N PRO A 41 -9.24 -7.74 0.87
CA PRO A 41 -10.50 -7.30 0.27
C PRO A 41 -10.36 -7.10 -1.24
N ASP A 42 -11.49 -7.21 -1.93
CA ASP A 42 -11.63 -7.08 -3.37
C ASP A 42 -11.06 -5.75 -3.91
N GLU A 43 -11.25 -4.67 -3.16
CA GLU A 43 -10.72 -3.32 -3.46
C GLU A 43 -9.18 -3.30 -3.44
N LEU A 44 -8.56 -4.01 -2.49
CA LEU A 44 -7.12 -4.17 -2.44
C LEU A 44 -6.63 -4.98 -3.64
N LEU A 45 -7.30 -6.10 -3.98
CA LEU A 45 -6.92 -6.93 -5.12
C LEU A 45 -7.01 -6.19 -6.46
N ARG A 46 -7.94 -5.23 -6.58
CA ARG A 46 -8.14 -4.40 -7.78
C ARG A 46 -7.34 -3.09 -7.77
N LEU A 47 -6.53 -2.82 -6.74
CA LEU A 47 -5.87 -1.52 -6.51
C LEU A 47 -5.10 -0.97 -7.73
N GLY A 48 -4.48 -1.87 -8.49
CA GLY A 48 -3.69 -1.54 -9.69
C GLY A 48 -4.38 -1.79 -11.03
N ALA A 49 -5.64 -2.22 -11.06
CA ALA A 49 -6.29 -2.70 -12.28
C ALA A 49 -6.48 -1.63 -13.36
N ASP A 50 -6.55 -0.35 -12.98
CA ASP A 50 -6.68 0.82 -13.86
C ASP A 50 -5.33 1.55 -14.09
N ILE A 51 -4.24 1.07 -13.50
CA ILE A 51 -2.91 1.64 -13.66
C ILE A 51 -2.23 0.97 -14.85
N LYS A 52 -1.57 1.74 -15.71
CA LYS A 52 -0.85 1.21 -16.89
C LYS A 52 0.08 0.06 -16.50
N GLY A 53 -0.13 -1.10 -17.14
CA GLY A 53 0.63 -2.33 -16.86
C GLY A 53 0.00 -3.22 -15.78
N ASN A 54 -1.17 -2.84 -15.26
CA ASN A 54 -1.96 -3.57 -14.27
C ASN A 54 -1.12 -4.12 -13.12
N PRO A 55 -0.30 -3.28 -12.46
CA PRO A 55 0.66 -3.75 -11.48
C PRO A 55 -0.03 -4.43 -10.30
N GLU A 56 0.50 -5.59 -9.91
CA GLU A 56 0.01 -6.31 -8.74
C GLU A 56 0.27 -5.53 -7.44
N PRO A 57 -0.72 -5.42 -6.54
CA PRO A 57 -0.55 -4.77 -5.25
C PRO A 57 0.35 -5.61 -4.33
N TYR A 58 1.23 -4.94 -3.59
CA TYR A 58 2.09 -5.60 -2.62
C TYR A 58 2.20 -4.84 -1.30
N PHE A 59 2.44 -5.59 -0.23
CA PHE A 59 2.55 -5.05 1.12
C PHE A 59 3.80 -4.18 1.26
N LYS A 60 3.65 -3.00 1.85
CA LYS A 60 4.77 -2.09 2.11
C LYS A 60 5.21 -2.17 3.56
N ARG A 61 4.30 -1.89 4.50
CA ARG A 61 4.59 -1.77 5.94
C ARG A 61 3.31 -1.49 6.70
N ARG A 62 3.41 -1.58 8.02
CA ARG A 62 2.44 -0.95 8.93
C ARG A 62 2.84 0.49 9.23
N ILE A 63 1.86 1.39 9.33
CA ILE A 63 2.03 2.74 9.92
C ILE A 63 0.80 3.07 10.74
N PHE A 64 0.99 3.46 12.00
CA PHE A 64 -0.10 4.00 12.84
C PHE A 64 -1.37 3.11 12.86
N GLY A 65 -1.17 1.78 12.84
CA GLY A 65 -2.26 0.79 12.76
C GLY A 65 -2.74 0.39 11.37
N TRP A 66 -2.45 1.20 10.37
CA TRP A 66 -2.85 0.96 8.99
C TRP A 66 -1.93 -0.04 8.30
N LEU A 67 -2.52 -0.95 7.52
CA LEU A 67 -1.79 -1.78 6.56
C LEU A 67 -1.59 -0.97 5.28
N VAL A 68 -0.33 -0.70 4.91
CA VAL A 68 -0.02 0.06 3.70
C VAL A 68 0.37 -0.86 2.57
N TRP A 69 -0.37 -0.74 1.47
CA TRP A 69 -0.16 -1.45 0.22
C TRP A 69 0.21 -0.47 -0.89
N LEU A 70 0.86 -0.97 -1.94
CA LEU A 70 1.17 -0.21 -3.15
C LEU A 70 0.93 -1.09 -4.37
N ALA A 71 0.19 -0.55 -5.34
CA ALA A 71 0.21 -1.07 -6.71
C ALA A 71 1.07 -0.14 -7.58
N GLY A 72 2.07 -0.70 -8.26
CA GLY A 72 2.98 0.05 -9.14
C GLY A 72 4.27 0.50 -8.46
N GLN A 73 4.86 1.60 -8.95
CA GLN A 73 6.19 2.05 -8.54
C GLN A 73 6.13 3.03 -7.39
N SER A 74 7.08 2.92 -6.47
CA SER A 74 7.20 3.87 -5.35
C SER A 74 7.62 5.28 -5.76
N ARG A 75 8.25 5.41 -6.94
CA ARG A 75 8.69 6.66 -7.57
C ARG A 75 8.31 6.66 -9.05
N GLY A 76 7.01 6.72 -9.30
CA GLY A 76 6.42 6.66 -10.64
C GLY A 76 4.91 6.44 -10.56
N PRO A 77 4.27 5.98 -11.65
CA PRO A 77 2.86 5.61 -11.60
C PRO A 77 2.63 4.52 -10.56
N GLY A 78 1.73 4.80 -9.63
CA GLY A 78 1.32 3.86 -8.61
C GLY A 78 0.21 4.42 -7.74
N ARG A 79 -0.37 3.57 -6.90
CA ARG A 79 -1.41 3.94 -5.95
C ARG A 79 -1.14 3.26 -4.62
N TYR A 80 -1.09 4.06 -3.56
CA TYR A 80 -1.05 3.57 -2.19
C TYR A 80 -2.47 3.33 -1.68
N MET A 81 -2.60 2.34 -0.80
CA MET A 81 -3.79 2.11 0.00
C MET A 81 -3.37 1.97 1.46
N ALA A 82 -3.99 2.73 2.35
CA ALA A 82 -3.99 2.46 3.78
C ALA A 82 -5.30 1.76 4.12
N LEU A 83 -5.23 0.51 4.60
CA LEU A 83 -6.37 -0.33 4.91
C LEU A 83 -6.42 -0.58 6.42
N ASN A 84 -7.60 -0.44 7.03
CA ASN A 84 -7.80 -0.79 8.43
C ASN A 84 -7.82 -2.32 8.58
N PRO A 85 -6.93 -2.91 9.42
CA PRO A 85 -6.93 -4.36 9.64
C PRO A 85 -8.16 -4.90 10.37
N ALA A 86 -8.89 -4.06 11.12
CA ALA A 86 -10.07 -4.44 11.90
C ALA A 86 -11.39 -4.31 11.11
N ASP A 87 -11.45 -3.40 10.14
CA ASP A 87 -12.58 -3.20 9.22
C ASP A 87 -12.05 -2.94 7.81
N GLN A 88 -12.10 -3.96 6.97
CA GLN A 88 -11.52 -3.91 5.63
C GLN A 88 -12.33 -3.05 4.64
N SER A 89 -13.53 -2.61 5.03
CA SER A 89 -14.29 -1.62 4.25
C SER A 89 -13.76 -0.20 4.46
N GLU A 90 -12.95 0.02 5.51
CA GLU A 90 -12.31 1.31 5.78
C GLU A 90 -10.90 1.36 5.18
N PHE A 91 -10.76 2.17 4.13
CA PHE A 91 -9.49 2.41 3.48
C PHE A 91 -9.38 3.79 2.84
N HIS A 92 -8.13 4.21 2.65
CA HIS A 92 -7.78 5.47 2.03
C HIS A 92 -6.78 5.25 0.90
N LEU A 93 -7.00 5.92 -0.22
CA LEU A 93 -6.16 5.82 -1.41
C LEU A 93 -5.30 7.07 -1.57
N PHE A 94 -4.09 6.90 -2.10
CA PHE A 94 -3.24 7.99 -2.54
C PHE A 94 -2.60 7.65 -3.89
N ASP A 95 -2.99 8.39 -4.92
CA ASP A 95 -2.48 8.23 -6.28
C ASP A 95 -1.15 8.97 -6.47
N LEU A 96 -0.18 8.31 -7.10
CA LEU A 96 1.13 8.87 -7.41
C LEU A 96 1.23 9.45 -8.82
N GLY A 97 0.29 9.09 -9.70
CA GLY A 97 0.12 9.67 -11.04
C GLY A 97 1.32 9.53 -12.00
N PRO A 98 1.14 8.93 -13.19
CA PRO A 98 1.92 9.34 -14.35
C PRO A 98 1.34 10.63 -14.98
N ASP A 99 0.02 10.79 -14.93
CA ASP A 99 -0.77 11.81 -15.66
C ASP A 99 -1.78 12.56 -14.77
N GLN A 100 -1.82 12.25 -13.46
CA GLN A 100 -2.68 12.91 -12.47
C GLN A 100 -1.83 13.63 -11.43
N VAL A 101 -2.33 14.75 -10.91
CA VAL A 101 -1.70 15.42 -9.77
C VAL A 101 -1.75 14.45 -8.59
N PRO A 102 -0.61 14.14 -7.96
CA PRO A 102 -0.59 13.20 -6.84
C PRO A 102 -1.51 13.67 -5.73
N GLY A 103 -2.27 12.74 -5.18
CA GLY A 103 -3.19 13.08 -4.11
C GLY A 103 -4.11 11.96 -3.69
N GLY A 104 -4.81 12.20 -2.59
CA GLY A 104 -5.71 11.21 -2.01
C GLY A 104 -6.48 11.76 -0.83
N LYS A 105 -7.62 11.13 -0.53
CA LYS A 105 -8.43 11.48 0.64
C LYS A 105 -7.87 10.78 1.88
N GLY A 106 -7.66 11.52 2.97
CA GLY A 106 -7.23 10.97 4.26
C GLY A 106 -8.40 10.48 5.13
N PRO A 107 -8.11 9.90 6.31
CA PRO A 107 -9.13 9.51 7.30
C PRO A 107 -9.87 10.71 7.92
N ASP A 108 -9.22 11.88 7.94
CA ASP A 108 -9.82 13.18 8.26
C ASP A 108 -10.91 13.63 7.26
N GLY A 109 -11.04 12.92 6.14
CA GLY A 109 -11.95 13.24 5.08
C GLY A 109 -11.47 14.36 4.15
N GLU A 110 -10.25 14.85 4.34
CA GLU A 110 -9.68 15.94 3.54
C GLU A 110 -8.88 15.42 2.34
N TRP A 111 -8.74 16.25 1.30
CA TRP A 111 -7.88 15.96 0.16
C TRP A 111 -6.45 16.41 0.43
N HIS A 112 -5.51 15.48 0.29
CA HIS A 112 -4.08 15.71 0.50
C HIS A 112 -3.35 15.66 -0.84
N SER A 113 -2.68 16.76 -1.22
CA SER A 113 -1.88 16.84 -2.47
C SER A 113 -0.44 16.34 -2.32
N SER A 114 -0.05 15.93 -1.11
CA SER A 114 1.29 15.41 -0.84
C SER A 114 1.23 14.12 -0.04
N PHE A 115 2.12 13.18 -0.36
CA PHE A 115 2.20 11.92 0.38
C PHE A 115 2.59 12.14 1.85
N ARG A 116 3.27 13.26 2.14
CA ARG A 116 3.62 13.63 3.52
C ARG A 116 2.37 13.98 4.32
N SER A 117 1.55 14.92 3.84
CA SER A 117 0.34 15.36 4.55
C SER A 117 -0.66 14.22 4.70
N TRP A 118 -0.81 13.38 3.67
CA TRP A 118 -1.66 12.19 3.75
C TRP A 118 -1.23 11.22 4.87
N LYS A 119 0.09 11.00 5.05
CA LYS A 119 0.60 10.20 6.18
C LYS A 119 0.46 10.90 7.54
N GLU A 120 0.51 12.23 7.57
CA GLU A 120 0.26 12.99 8.80
C GLU A 120 -1.21 12.81 9.23
N ALA A 121 -2.16 12.81 8.29
CA ALA A 121 -3.56 12.46 8.58
C ALA A 121 -3.72 11.03 9.12
N LEU A 122 -3.04 10.03 8.54
CA LEU A 122 -3.04 8.66 9.07
C LEU A 122 -2.42 8.54 10.48
N ARG A 123 -1.47 9.40 10.81
CA ARG A 123 -0.87 9.46 12.14
C ARG A 123 -1.85 10.04 13.15
N ASP A 124 -2.55 11.08 12.74
CA ASP A 124 -3.44 11.86 13.59
C ASP A 124 -4.79 11.14 13.80
N ASP A 125 -5.16 10.19 12.91
CA ASP A 125 -6.24 9.22 13.09
C ASP A 125 -5.74 7.76 12.92
N PRO A 126 -5.14 7.16 13.96
CA PRO A 126 -4.61 5.80 13.90
C PRO A 126 -5.71 4.74 14.03
N ARG A 127 -5.39 3.51 13.59
CA ARG A 127 -6.18 2.31 13.94
C ARG A 127 -5.38 1.46 14.94
N ILE A 128 -6.05 0.66 15.77
CA ILE A 128 -5.42 -0.16 16.82
C ILE A 128 -5.95 -1.58 16.68
#